data_AF-A0A2V9XAK6-F1
#
_entry.id   AF-A0A2V9XAK6-F1
#
_cell.length_a   1.000
_cell.length_b   1.000
_cell.length_c   1.000
_cell.angle_alpha   90.00
_cell.angle_beta   90.00
_cell.angle_gamma   90.00
#
_symmetry.space_group_name_H-M   'P 1'
#
loop_
_entity.id
_entity.type
_entity.pdbx_description
1 polymer ?
#
loop_
_entity_poly.entity_id
_entity_poly.type
_entity_poly.pdbx_seq_one_letter_code
_entity_poly.pdbx_strand_id
1 'polypeptide(L)' 'MDKAAAIKQIRDVCNAVSRELMRLHPAVPPLADQEAQDEIYKTIFELTKNVEVIKKRLARLEAKDDSALL' A
#
# COMPACT_ATOMS: atom_id res chain seq x y z
N MET A 1 8.67 -21.46 -1.82
CA MET A 1 8.72 -20.17 -2.55
C MET A 1 10.10 -19.58 -2.34
N ASP A 2 10.75 -19.10 -3.39
CA ASP A 2 12.01 -18.37 -3.27
C ASP A 2 11.78 -16.89 -2.90
N LYS A 3 12.88 -16.17 -2.63
CA LYS A 3 12.85 -14.77 -2.22
C LYS A 3 12.21 -13.86 -3.28
N ALA A 4 12.49 -14.09 -4.56
CA ALA A 4 11.97 -13.26 -5.65
C ALA A 4 10.46 -13.44 -5.80
N ALA A 5 9.98 -14.68 -5.73
CA ALA A 5 8.57 -15.01 -5.73
C ALA A 5 7.84 -14.42 -4.50
N ALA A 6 8.47 -14.43 -3.32
CA ALA A 6 7.91 -13.80 -2.12
C ALA A 6 7.79 -12.27 -2.27
N ILE A 7 8.84 -11.61 -2.77
CA ILE A 7 8.83 -10.16 -3.04
C ILE A 7 7.72 -9.80 -4.03
N LYS A 8 7.60 -10.57 -5.13
CA LYS A 8 6.55 -10.37 -6.13
C LYS A 8 5.17 -10.51 -5.51
N GLN A 9 4.92 -11.57 -4.74
CA GLN A 9 3.64 -11.79 -4.09
C GLN A 9 3.28 -10.62 -3.16
N ILE A 10 4.20 -10.16 -2.32
CA ILE A 10 3.94 -9.04 -1.40
C ILE A 10 3.66 -7.76 -2.19
N ARG A 11 4.42 -7.47 -3.26
CA ARG A 11 4.18 -6.30 -4.12
C ARG A 11 2.81 -6.34 -4.77
N ASP A 12 2.41 -7.49 -5.29
CA ASP A 12 1.10 -7.69 -5.93
C ASP A 12 -0.05 -7.46 -4.93
N VAL A 13 0.08 -7.98 -3.70
CA VAL A 13 -0.87 -7.74 -2.61
C VAL A 13 -0.92 -6.26 -2.23
N CYS A 14 0.23 -5.61 -2.03
CA CYS A 14 0.28 -4.18 -1.72
C CYS A 14 -0.38 -3.33 -2.81
N ASN A 15 -0.21 -3.68 -4.09
CA ASN A 15 -0.87 -2.99 -5.20
C ASN A 15 -2.38 -3.22 -5.20
N ALA A 16 -2.84 -4.41 -4.85
CA ALA A 16 -4.27 -4.69 -4.70
C ALA A 16 -4.89 -3.88 -3.55
N VAL A 17 -4.25 -3.86 -2.38
CA VAL A 17 -4.71 -3.08 -1.23
C VAL A 17 -4.77 -1.58 -1.58
N SER A 18 -3.75 -1.03 -2.23
CA SER A 18 -3.78 0.38 -2.70
C SER A 18 -5.00 0.66 -3.58
N ARG A 19 -5.34 -0.24 -4.51
CA ARG A 19 -6.52 -0.08 -5.38
C ARG A 19 -7.83 -0.13 -4.59
N GLU A 20 -7.95 -1.07 -3.66
CA GLU A 20 -9.16 -1.17 -2.82
C GLU A 20 -9.34 0.03 -1.90
N LEU A 21 -8.25 0.59 -1.35
CA LEU A 21 -8.30 1.85 -0.60
C LEU A 21 -8.79 3.02 -1.46
N MET A 22 -8.35 3.11 -2.73
CA MET A 22 -8.84 4.14 -3.66
C MET A 22 -10.34 4.02 -3.94
N ARG A 23 -10.90 2.81 -3.92
CA ARG A 23 -12.34 2.57 -4.14
C ARG A 23 -13.21 3.08 -3.00
N LEU A 24 -12.65 3.32 -1.82
CA LEU A 24 -13.37 3.90 -0.70
C LEU A 24 -13.69 5.38 -0.94
N HIS A 25 -12.80 6.14 -1.58
CA HIS A 25 -12.98 7.59 -1.79
C HIS A 25 -14.36 7.99 -2.35
N PRO A 26 -14.89 7.41 -3.43
CA PRO A 26 -16.21 7.79 -3.94
C PRO A 26 -17.38 7.35 -3.04
N ALA A 27 -17.17 6.42 -2.09
CA ALA A 27 -18.19 5.96 -1.16
C ALA A 27 -18.30 6.84 0.10
N VAL A 28 -17.34 7.75 0.33
CA VAL A 28 -17.29 8.61 1.52
C VAL A 28 -18.26 9.82 1.43
N PRO A 29 -18.36 10.57 0.32
CA PRO A 29 -19.24 11.74 0.23
C PRO A 29 -20.73 11.48 0.53
N PRO A 30 -21.34 10.34 0.11
CA PRO A 30 -22.75 10.05 0.41
C PRO A 30 -23.07 9.90 1.90
N LEU A 31 -22.07 9.75 2.78
CA LEU A 31 -22.30 9.60 4.23
C LEU A 31 -22.92 10.86 4.87
N ALA A 32 -22.75 12.03 4.25
CA ALA A 32 -23.29 13.32 4.71
C ALA A 32 -23.01 13.67 6.19
N ASP A 33 -21.93 13.12 6.75
CA ASP A 33 -21.44 13.38 8.11
C ASP A 33 -19.97 13.84 8.01
N GLN A 34 -19.72 15.12 8.24
CA GLN A 34 -18.41 15.73 8.01
C GLN A 34 -17.33 15.13 8.93
N GLU A 35 -17.65 14.86 10.20
CA GLU A 35 -16.69 14.30 11.15
C GLU A 35 -16.30 12.88 10.75
N ALA A 36 -17.27 12.05 10.38
CA ALA A 36 -17.03 10.70 9.89
C ALA A 36 -16.24 10.70 8.56
N GLN A 37 -16.59 11.58 7.64
CA GLN A 37 -15.90 11.69 6.34
C GLN A 37 -14.42 12.04 6.52
N ASP A 38 -14.11 13.04 7.36
CA ASP A 38 -12.73 13.47 7.61
C ASP A 38 -11.90 12.37 8.25
N GLU A 39 -12.43 11.67 9.26
CA GLU A 39 -11.72 10.57 9.91
C GLU A 39 -11.51 9.38 8.95
N ILE A 40 -12.48 9.09 8.07
CA ILE A 40 -12.32 8.04 7.05
C ILE A 40 -11.24 8.42 6.04
N TYR A 41 -11.23 9.66 5.51
CA TYR A 41 -10.19 10.09 4.57
C TYR A 41 -8.80 10.05 5.20
N LYS A 42 -8.66 10.51 6.44
CA LYS A 42 -7.41 10.43 7.20
C LYS A 42 -6.95 8.98 7.37
N THR A 43 -7.87 8.08 7.73
CA THR A 43 -7.59 6.65 7.88
C THR A 43 -7.15 6.02 6.56
N ILE A 44 -7.83 6.30 5.45
CA ILE A 44 -7.45 5.82 4.10
C ILE A 44 -6.03 6.30 3.75
N PHE A 45 -5.70 7.56 4.03
CA PHE A 45 -4.37 8.11 3.80
C PHE A 45 -3.29 7.41 4.63
N GLU A 46 -3.54 7.16 5.93
CA GLU A 46 -2.61 6.45 6.80
C GLU A 46 -2.37 5.00 6.35
N LEU A 47 -3.44 4.29 5.98
CA LEU A 47 -3.33 2.94 5.42
C LEU A 47 -2.52 2.93 4.12
N THR A 48 -2.76 3.91 3.24
CA THR A 48 -1.99 4.06 2.00
C THR A 48 -0.50 4.28 2.29
N LYS A 49 -0.17 5.15 3.26
CA LYS A 49 1.22 5.36 3.69
C LYS A 49 1.88 4.08 4.19
N ASN A 50 1.17 3.28 4.98
CA ASN A 50 1.69 2.01 5.51
C ASN A 50 1.97 1.00 4.38
N VAL A 51 1.10 0.93 3.37
CA VAL A 51 1.35 0.12 2.17
C VAL A 51 2.62 0.57 1.44
N GLU A 52 2.84 1.89 1.30
CA GLU A 52 4.04 2.43 0.66
C GLU A 52 5.32 2.16 1.47
N VAL A 53 5.25 2.12 2.80
CA VAL A 53 6.40 1.69 3.64
C VAL A 53 6.81 0.25 3.30
N ILE A 54 5.84 -0.66 3.13
CA ILE A 54 6.12 -2.05 2.76
C ILE A 54 6.77 -2.10 1.37
N LYS A 55 6.19 -1.44 0.36
CA LYS A 55 6.74 -1.41 -1.01
C LYS A 55 8.18 -0.87 -1.04
N LYS A 56 8.45 0.22 -0.30
CA LYS A 56 9.81 0.79 -0.18
C LYS A 56 10.79 -0.19 0.48
N ARG A 57 10.35 -0.98 1.45
CA ARG A 57 11.19 -2.00 2.07
C ARG A 57 11.56 -3.10 1.09
N LEU A 58 10.62 -3.55 0.25
CA LEU A 58 10.87 -4.53 -0.81
C LEU A 58 11.88 -4.00 -1.83
N ALA A 59 11.71 -2.75 -2.31
CA ALA A 59 12.62 -2.13 -3.27
C ALA A 59 14.07 -2.04 -2.73
N ARG A 60 14.22 -1.69 -1.43
CA ARG A 60 15.54 -1.69 -0.77
C ARG A 60 16.14 -3.08 -0.63
N LEU A 61 15.31 -4.12 -0.52
CA LEU A 61 15.79 -5.50 -0.41
C LEU A 61 16.30 -6.00 -1.76
N GLU A 62 15.60 -5.72 -2.85
CA GLU A 62 16.04 -6.00 -4.22
C GLU A 62 17.35 -5.27 -4.55
N ALA A 63 17.43 -3.97 -4.26
CA ALA A 63 18.63 -3.18 -4.55
C ALA A 63 19.89 -3.68 -3.82
N LYS A 64 19.73 -4.23 -2.61
CA LYS A 64 20.84 -4.84 -1.86
C LYS A 64 21.32 -6.16 -2.48
N ASP A 65 20.40 -6.94 -3.02
CA ASP A 65 20.74 -8.20 -3.70
C ASP A 65 21.46 -7.91 -5.02
N ASP A 66 20.97 -6.94 -5.81
CA ASP A 66 21.64 -6.52 -7.05
C ASP A 66 23.06 -6.00 -6.78
N SER A 67 23.27 -5.30 -5.67
CA SER A 67 24.58 -4.79 -5.26
C SER A 67 25.51 -5.87 -4.71
N ALA A 68 24.99 -7.04 -4.30
CA ALA A 68 25.79 -8.17 -3.81
C ALA A 68 26.21 -9.13 -4.94
N LEU A 69 25.63 -8.96 -6.13
CA LEU A 69 25.93 -9.73 -7.35
C LEU A 69 26.94 -9.01 -8.29
N LEU A 70 27.31 -7.76 -7.96
CA LEU A 70 28.34 -6.96 -8.63
C LEU A 70 29.65 -7.02 -7.85
#